data_AF-A0A537SGR1-F1
#
_entry.id   AF-A0A537SGR1-F1
#
_cell.length_a   1.000
_cell.length_b   1.000
_cell.length_c   1.000
_cell.angle_alpha   90.00
_cell.angle_beta   90.00
_cell.angle_gamma   90.00
#
_symmetry.space_group_name_H-M   'P 1'
#
loop_
_entity.id
_entity.type
_entity.pdbx_description
1 polymer ?
#
loop_
_entity_poly.entity_id
_entity_poly.type
_entity_poly.pdbx_seq_one_letter_code
_entity_poly.pdbx_strand_id
1 'polypeptide(L)'
;TTGDGMLVRFASPVEATRCAVEIQQGMTERNSDLPDQRRLEFRIGINLGDVIVENGDIFGDGVNVAARLEALAEPGGICVSRSVRDQVRDRVSFAFEDLGVQQVKNITRPLQVYRLVRSPSAQPVETSPTERSVLALPDKSSIAVLPFTNMCGDPEQEYFVDGMVEEIITAISQIRWLFVVARNSTFTYKGHAVDVKQVGCELGVRYVLEGSVRKAGKRVRITAQLIDTTNGAHIWTDRFDGGLDDIFELQDQVAIAVAGAIEPRLRLSEIERANRKPPQNLDAYDLYLRALGQFHMHSREGALKAVDLLKRALAIDPTYAPAAALIGECHVSRSAHAGGAPVSPVEVEESVRLARQAIQWGKDDPDTLWMAAICLSNFAGEYATAARLIERALALNPNSAHAWNAKGYVAYRQNQLDSAIDAFSRAIRLSPLDPLGGYFSNGLAIANLASGRYEEALEWADRALHEFPGYAPAIRSKAIACVQLGRIEEARNEVERMVELHPGSTIAKWQASVIPYLSPKVVAMYVDSLRKAGMPEA
;
A
#
# COMPACT_ATOMS: atom_id res chain seq x y z
N THR A 1 -13.56 -40.98 -7.36
CA THR A 1 -14.58 -40.20 -6.63
C THR A 1 -14.14 -40.11 -5.18
N THR A 2 -13.97 -38.88 -4.68
CA THR A 2 -13.82 -38.63 -3.24
C THR A 2 -15.11 -39.12 -2.57
N GLY A 3 -15.04 -39.98 -1.56
CA GLY A 3 -16.22 -40.54 -0.88
C GLY A 3 -16.94 -39.48 -0.04
N ASP A 4 -16.98 -39.65 1.28
CA ASP A 4 -17.56 -38.67 2.23
C ASP A 4 -16.61 -37.47 2.50
N GLY A 5 -15.79 -37.11 1.52
CA GLY A 5 -14.75 -36.08 1.64
C GLY A 5 -14.82 -35.06 0.51
N MET A 6 -14.19 -33.91 0.71
CA MET A 6 -14.10 -32.85 -0.28
C MET A 6 -12.63 -32.52 -0.56
N LEU A 7 -12.34 -32.17 -1.82
CA LEU A 7 -11.05 -31.63 -2.21
C LEU A 7 -11.24 -30.15 -2.54
N VAL A 8 -10.47 -29.28 -1.90
CA VAL A 8 -10.56 -27.83 -2.09
C VAL A 8 -9.19 -27.30 -2.51
N ARG A 9 -9.18 -26.47 -3.56
CA ARG A 9 -7.97 -25.83 -4.07
C ARG A 9 -7.95 -24.35 -3.69
N PHE A 10 -6.81 -23.89 -3.21
CA PHE A 10 -6.57 -22.48 -2.88
C PHE A 10 -5.46 -21.92 -3.77
N ALA A 11 -5.44 -20.61 -3.96
CA ALA A 11 -4.34 -19.93 -4.65
C ALA A 11 -3.09 -19.82 -3.76
N SER A 12 -3.25 -19.93 -2.43
CA SER A 12 -2.18 -19.81 -1.45
C SER A 12 -2.28 -20.86 -0.33
N PRO A 13 -1.14 -21.43 0.13
CA PRO A 13 -1.13 -22.33 1.29
C PRO A 13 -1.52 -21.62 2.60
N VAL A 14 -1.38 -20.29 2.67
CA VAL A 14 -1.82 -19.50 3.83
C VAL A 14 -3.36 -19.51 3.92
N GLU A 15 -4.04 -19.30 2.81
CA GLU A 15 -5.51 -19.34 2.72
C GLU A 15 -6.03 -20.75 3.02
N ALA A 16 -5.39 -21.78 2.45
CA ALA A 16 -5.73 -23.17 2.73
C ALA A 16 -5.62 -23.49 4.24
N THR A 17 -4.57 -22.98 4.90
CA THR A 17 -4.36 -23.20 6.34
C THR A 17 -5.37 -22.45 7.19
N ARG A 18 -5.69 -21.19 6.86
CA ARG A 18 -6.73 -20.41 7.56
C ARG A 18 -8.11 -21.06 7.43
N CYS A 19 -8.48 -21.46 6.22
CA CYS A 19 -9.74 -22.14 5.97
C CYS A 19 -9.84 -23.47 6.75
N ALA A 20 -8.77 -24.28 6.76
CA ALA A 20 -8.74 -25.52 7.52
C ALA A 20 -8.95 -25.30 9.03
N VAL A 21 -8.34 -24.25 9.59
CA VAL A 21 -8.51 -23.86 10.99
C VAL A 21 -9.94 -23.44 11.28
N GLU A 22 -10.51 -22.56 10.43
CA GLU A 22 -11.89 -22.08 10.59
C GLU A 22 -12.89 -23.24 10.51
N ILE A 23 -12.68 -24.20 9.61
CA ILE A 23 -13.48 -25.42 9.52
C ILE A 23 -13.40 -26.22 10.83
N GLN A 24 -12.20 -26.48 11.36
CA GLN A 24 -12.07 -27.25 12.61
C GLN A 24 -12.69 -26.51 13.80
N GLN A 25 -12.58 -25.18 13.85
CA GLN A 25 -13.21 -24.38 14.89
C GLN A 25 -14.75 -24.42 14.80
N GLY A 26 -15.30 -24.17 13.60
CA GLY A 26 -16.74 -24.23 13.38
C GLY A 26 -17.31 -25.63 13.65
N MET A 27 -16.56 -26.69 13.36
CA MET A 27 -16.96 -28.06 13.73
C MET A 27 -16.91 -28.31 15.23
N THR A 28 -15.93 -27.74 15.94
CA THR A 28 -15.86 -27.81 17.41
C THR A 28 -17.08 -27.14 18.05
N GLU A 29 -17.43 -25.93 17.60
CA GLU A 29 -18.61 -25.19 18.05
C GLU A 29 -19.91 -25.94 17.72
N ARG A 30 -20.03 -26.48 16.51
CA ARG A 30 -21.20 -27.27 16.12
C ARG A 30 -21.36 -28.57 16.90
N ASN A 31 -20.25 -29.18 17.30
CA ASN A 31 -20.24 -30.45 18.03
C ASN A 31 -20.42 -30.28 19.55
N SER A 32 -20.36 -29.05 20.09
CA SER A 32 -20.42 -28.79 21.54
C SER A 32 -21.71 -29.30 22.18
N ASP A 33 -22.83 -29.14 21.47
CA ASP A 33 -24.18 -29.43 21.97
C ASP A 33 -24.70 -30.80 21.52
N LEU A 34 -23.86 -31.59 20.83
CA LEU A 34 -24.21 -32.90 20.29
C LEU A 34 -23.61 -34.04 21.12
N PRO A 35 -24.37 -35.14 21.33
CA PRO A 35 -23.82 -36.38 21.87
C PRO A 35 -22.70 -36.94 20.97
N ASP A 36 -21.71 -37.60 21.56
CA ASP A 36 -20.51 -38.09 20.86
C ASP A 36 -20.82 -38.89 19.57
N GLN A 37 -21.89 -39.70 19.59
CA GLN A 37 -22.33 -40.52 18.45
C GLN A 37 -22.86 -39.71 17.24
N ARG A 38 -23.11 -38.41 17.42
CA ARG A 38 -23.61 -37.49 16.39
C ARG A 38 -22.58 -36.43 15.99
N ARG A 39 -21.39 -36.42 16.61
CA ARG A 39 -20.32 -35.48 16.28
C ARG A 39 -19.68 -35.87 14.95
N LEU A 40 -19.37 -34.85 14.15
CA LEU A 40 -18.61 -35.02 12.92
C LEU A 40 -17.23 -34.39 13.13
N GLU A 41 -16.18 -35.21 13.13
CA GLU A 41 -14.81 -34.76 13.32
C GLU A 41 -14.04 -34.90 12.01
N PHE A 42 -13.70 -33.77 11.40
CA PHE A 42 -12.97 -33.77 10.14
C PHE A 42 -11.48 -34.01 10.36
N ARG A 43 -10.86 -34.65 9.39
CA ARG A 43 -9.42 -34.77 9.25
C ARG A 43 -9.02 -33.95 8.03
N ILE A 44 -7.98 -33.13 8.16
CA ILE A 44 -7.57 -32.23 7.08
C ILE A 44 -6.08 -32.41 6.78
N GLY A 45 -5.78 -32.60 5.50
CA GLY A 45 -4.42 -32.67 4.96
C GLY A 45 -4.15 -31.55 3.97
N ILE A 46 -3.09 -30.78 4.19
CA ILE A 46 -2.74 -29.64 3.32
C ILE A 46 -1.38 -29.88 2.68
N ASN A 47 -1.34 -29.84 1.35
CA ASN A 47 -0.10 -29.93 0.59
C ASN A 47 0.01 -28.83 -0.47
N LEU A 48 1.24 -28.43 -0.75
CA LEU A 48 1.60 -27.61 -1.90
C LEU A 48 2.30 -28.49 -2.94
N GLY A 49 1.75 -28.55 -4.15
CA GLY A 49 2.33 -29.30 -5.26
C GLY A 49 1.49 -29.22 -6.53
N ASP A 50 2.01 -29.79 -7.61
CA ASP A 50 1.36 -29.74 -8.92
C ASP A 50 0.07 -30.56 -8.94
N VAL A 51 -0.97 -29.97 -9.54
CA VAL A 51 -2.28 -30.58 -9.74
C VAL A 51 -2.74 -30.34 -11.16
N ILE A 52 -3.36 -31.35 -11.76
CA ILE A 52 -3.93 -31.35 -13.11
C ILE A 52 -5.45 -31.30 -12.94
N VAL A 53 -6.12 -30.41 -13.68
CA VAL A 53 -7.57 -30.27 -13.68
C VAL A 53 -8.10 -30.73 -15.04
N GLU A 54 -8.87 -31.81 -15.05
CA GLU A 54 -9.55 -32.31 -16.25
C GLU A 54 -11.02 -32.59 -15.93
N ASN A 55 -11.93 -32.06 -16.75
CA ASN A 55 -13.38 -32.28 -16.64
C ASN A 55 -13.98 -31.96 -15.25
N GLY A 56 -13.41 -31.00 -14.52
CA GLY A 56 -13.87 -30.60 -13.18
C GLY A 56 -13.32 -31.46 -12.04
N ASP A 57 -12.60 -32.53 -12.35
CA ASP A 57 -11.87 -33.33 -11.37
C ASP A 57 -10.41 -32.87 -11.25
N ILE A 58 -9.85 -32.99 -10.04
CA ILE A 58 -8.48 -32.58 -9.72
C ILE A 58 -7.65 -33.84 -9.42
N PHE A 59 -6.57 -34.03 -10.18
CA PHE A 59 -5.65 -35.16 -10.08
C PHE A 59 -4.20 -34.69 -9.94
N GLY A 60 -3.30 -35.62 -9.62
CA GLY A 60 -1.86 -35.37 -9.60
C GLY A 60 -1.19 -35.70 -8.27
N ASP A 61 0.14 -35.64 -8.26
CA ASP A 61 0.97 -35.99 -7.09
C ASP A 61 0.65 -35.08 -5.90
N GLY A 62 0.29 -33.81 -6.14
CA GLY A 62 -0.12 -32.87 -5.10
C GLY A 62 -1.37 -33.34 -4.32
N VAL A 63 -2.35 -33.91 -5.03
CA VAL A 63 -3.60 -34.46 -4.47
C VAL A 63 -3.33 -35.72 -3.66
N ASN A 64 -2.50 -36.62 -4.20
CA ASN A 64 -2.12 -37.85 -3.51
C ASN A 64 -1.43 -37.57 -2.18
N VAL A 65 -0.51 -36.60 -2.15
CA VAL A 65 0.16 -36.18 -0.91
C VAL A 65 -0.83 -35.59 0.09
N ALA A 66 -1.75 -34.70 -0.34
CA ALA A 66 -2.75 -34.10 0.54
C ALA A 66 -3.66 -35.15 1.21
N ALA A 67 -4.13 -36.14 0.44
CA ALA A 67 -4.93 -37.24 0.96
C ALA A 67 -4.15 -38.12 1.97
N ARG A 68 -2.83 -38.28 1.80
CA ARG A 68 -2.01 -39.02 2.78
C ARG A 68 -1.79 -38.23 4.06
N LEU A 69 -1.65 -36.90 3.97
CA LEU A 69 -1.57 -36.05 5.15
C LEU A 69 -2.89 -36.05 5.93
N GLU A 70 -4.03 -36.03 5.23
CA GLU A 70 -5.36 -36.12 5.83
C GLU A 70 -5.53 -37.45 6.59
N ALA A 71 -5.12 -38.56 6.00
CA ALA A 71 -5.16 -39.86 6.67
C ALA A 71 -4.25 -39.95 7.92
N LEU A 72 -3.20 -39.14 8.00
CA LEU A 72 -2.28 -39.04 9.14
C LEU A 72 -2.79 -38.09 10.24
N ALA A 73 -3.79 -37.25 9.96
CA ALA A 73 -4.38 -36.38 10.95
C ALA A 73 -5.28 -37.18 11.92
N GLU A 74 -5.21 -36.84 13.20
CA GLU A 74 -6.20 -37.28 14.19
C GLU A 74 -7.56 -36.65 13.89
N PRO A 75 -8.69 -37.23 14.35
CA PRO A 75 -9.99 -36.57 14.28
C PRO A 75 -9.92 -35.15 14.88
N GLY A 76 -10.40 -34.14 14.13
CA GLY A 76 -10.28 -32.73 14.51
C GLY A 76 -8.90 -32.10 14.22
N GLY A 77 -7.97 -32.88 13.67
CA GLY A 77 -6.59 -32.48 13.41
C GLY A 77 -6.33 -31.94 12.00
N ILE A 78 -5.22 -31.20 11.88
CA ILE A 78 -4.70 -30.69 10.61
C ILE A 78 -3.24 -31.12 10.47
N CYS A 79 -2.93 -31.83 9.39
CA CYS A 79 -1.57 -32.23 9.03
C CYS A 79 -1.14 -31.51 7.75
N VAL A 80 0.09 -31.01 7.73
CA VAL A 80 0.65 -30.26 6.60
C VAL A 80 2.00 -30.80 6.16
N SER A 81 2.34 -30.64 4.88
CA SER A 81 3.69 -30.93 4.39
C SER A 81 4.69 -29.84 4.81
N ARG A 82 5.99 -30.17 4.78
CA ARG A 82 7.08 -29.19 5.01
C ARG A 82 6.93 -27.93 4.16
N SER A 83 6.61 -28.08 2.88
CA SER A 83 6.47 -26.95 1.95
C SER A 83 5.36 -25.98 2.38
N VAL A 84 4.26 -26.48 2.94
CA VAL A 84 3.19 -25.65 3.49
C VAL A 84 3.66 -24.98 4.78
N ARG A 85 4.24 -25.74 5.71
CA ARG A 85 4.77 -25.20 6.97
C ARG A 85 5.76 -24.06 6.73
N ASP A 86 6.72 -24.22 5.81
CA ASP A 86 7.76 -23.23 5.57
C ASP A 86 7.22 -21.92 4.97
N GLN A 87 6.11 -21.97 4.22
CA GLN A 87 5.47 -20.77 3.68
C GLN A 87 4.48 -20.10 4.65
N VAL A 88 3.99 -20.85 5.64
CA VAL A 88 2.87 -20.43 6.50
C VAL A 88 3.33 -20.06 7.91
N ARG A 89 4.45 -20.62 8.40
CA ARG A 89 4.91 -20.48 9.80
C ARG A 89 5.02 -19.04 10.32
N ASP A 90 5.36 -18.09 9.46
CA ASP A 90 5.56 -16.68 9.84
C ASP A 90 4.31 -15.81 9.55
N ARG A 91 3.21 -16.43 9.11
CA ARG A 91 1.99 -15.76 8.61
C ARG A 91 0.70 -16.19 9.30
N VAL A 92 0.77 -17.16 10.21
CA VAL A 92 -0.37 -17.64 11.03
C VAL A 92 0.05 -17.81 12.49
N SER A 93 -0.88 -17.63 13.41
CA SER A 93 -0.66 -17.67 14.87
C SER A 93 -0.66 -19.08 15.47
N PHE A 94 -0.36 -20.11 14.67
CA PHE A 94 -0.40 -21.52 15.08
C PHE A 94 1.00 -22.13 15.13
N ALA A 95 1.23 -23.02 16.09
CA ALA A 95 2.47 -23.77 16.18
C ALA A 95 2.40 -25.03 15.31
N PHE A 96 3.57 -25.47 14.84
CA PHE A 96 3.74 -26.67 14.04
C PHE A 96 4.56 -27.68 14.85
N GLU A 97 3.91 -28.75 15.28
CA GLU A 97 4.59 -29.89 15.90
C GLU A 97 5.14 -30.79 14.79
N ASP A 98 6.43 -31.13 14.88
CA ASP A 98 7.09 -31.99 13.90
C ASP A 98 6.77 -33.46 14.18
N LEU A 99 6.06 -34.11 13.25
CA LEU A 99 5.74 -35.55 13.31
C LEU A 99 6.81 -36.42 12.64
N GLY A 100 7.91 -35.83 12.21
CA GLY A 100 9.02 -36.52 11.59
C GLY A 100 8.78 -36.88 10.13
N VAL A 101 9.70 -37.71 9.62
CA VAL A 101 9.66 -38.26 8.26
C VAL A 101 8.78 -39.50 8.23
N GLN A 102 7.67 -39.44 7.49
CA GLN A 102 6.67 -40.50 7.36
C GLN A 102 6.77 -41.17 5.98
N GLN A 103 6.85 -42.49 5.97
CA GLN A 103 6.75 -43.28 4.73
C GLN A 103 5.28 -43.63 4.48
N VAL A 104 4.69 -43.06 3.43
CA VAL A 104 3.27 -43.27 3.11
C VAL A 104 3.10 -44.14 1.86
N LYS A 105 2.03 -44.94 1.82
CA LYS A 105 1.75 -45.86 0.71
C LYS A 105 1.60 -45.08 -0.61
N ASN A 106 2.23 -45.60 -1.68
CA ASN A 106 2.22 -45.05 -3.04
C ASN A 106 2.90 -43.68 -3.22
N ILE A 107 3.85 -43.33 -2.34
CA ILE A 107 4.75 -42.18 -2.53
C ILE A 107 6.19 -42.65 -2.32
N THR A 108 7.02 -42.55 -3.37
CA THR A 108 8.39 -43.09 -3.40
C THR A 108 9.32 -42.36 -2.43
N ARG A 109 9.11 -41.04 -2.25
CA ARG A 109 9.88 -40.21 -1.33
C ARG A 109 9.19 -40.12 0.04
N PRO A 110 9.91 -40.27 1.15
CA PRO A 110 9.31 -40.09 2.46
C PRO A 110 9.00 -38.60 2.70
N LEU A 111 7.92 -38.32 3.42
CA LEU A 111 7.39 -36.97 3.62
C LEU A 111 7.67 -36.49 5.03
N GLN A 112 8.23 -35.28 5.19
CA GLN A 112 8.24 -34.62 6.49
C GLN A 112 6.86 -34.02 6.76
N VAL A 113 6.24 -34.42 7.87
CA VAL A 113 4.87 -34.05 8.23
C VAL A 113 4.87 -33.21 9.49
N TYR A 114 4.04 -32.17 9.50
CA TYR A 114 3.83 -31.32 10.66
C TYR A 114 2.35 -31.33 11.06
N ARG A 115 2.09 -31.41 12.35
CA ARG A 115 0.76 -31.24 12.93
C ARG A 115 0.58 -29.79 13.34
N LEU A 116 -0.56 -29.20 12.99
CA LEU A 116 -0.93 -27.90 13.53
C LEU A 116 -1.41 -28.06 14.97
N VAL A 117 -0.74 -27.42 15.92
CA VAL A 117 -1.10 -27.45 17.35
C VAL A 117 -1.45 -26.05 17.85
N ARG A 118 -2.47 -25.98 18.70
CA ARG A 118 -2.80 -24.74 19.44
C ARG A 118 -1.72 -24.51 20.48
N SER A 119 -1.06 -23.35 20.46
CA SER A 119 -0.04 -23.01 21.47
C SER A 119 -0.67 -22.88 22.86
N PRO A 120 -0.22 -23.65 23.88
CA PRO A 120 -0.76 -23.58 25.25
C PRO A 120 -0.40 -22.31 26.02
N SER A 121 0.52 -21.47 25.52
CA SER A 121 0.82 -20.14 26.08
C SER A 121 -0.05 -19.02 25.51
N ALA A 122 -1.01 -19.36 24.64
CA ALA A 122 -2.11 -18.48 24.34
C ALA A 122 -3.20 -18.76 25.38
N GLN A 123 -3.21 -17.98 26.47
CA GLN A 123 -4.49 -17.66 27.09
C GLN A 123 -5.46 -17.26 25.98
N PRO A 124 -6.77 -17.54 26.08
CA PRO A 124 -7.73 -16.90 25.23
C PRO A 124 -7.57 -15.40 25.47
N VAL A 125 -6.76 -14.76 24.63
CA VAL A 125 -7.04 -13.41 24.22
C VAL A 125 -8.45 -13.58 23.69
N GLU A 126 -9.43 -13.22 24.51
CA GLU A 126 -10.63 -12.59 23.97
C GLU A 126 -10.08 -11.72 22.86
N THR A 127 -10.26 -12.14 21.61
CA THR A 127 -10.10 -11.25 20.50
C THR A 127 -11.28 -10.29 20.63
N SER A 128 -11.18 -9.41 21.63
CA SER A 128 -11.18 -7.98 21.36
C SER A 128 -10.54 -7.85 19.99
N PRO A 129 -11.31 -7.42 18.97
CA PRO A 129 -10.78 -7.25 17.64
C PRO A 129 -9.45 -6.57 17.84
N THR A 130 -8.39 -7.14 17.24
CA THR A 130 -7.04 -6.59 17.22
C THR A 130 -7.15 -5.10 17.48
N GLU A 131 -6.45 -4.54 18.46
CA GLU A 131 -6.19 -3.10 18.44
C GLU A 131 -5.31 -2.78 17.20
N ARG A 132 -5.78 -3.13 15.98
CA ARG A 132 -5.88 -2.18 14.88
C ARG A 132 -6.42 -0.94 15.55
N SER A 133 -5.52 0.01 15.80
CA SER A 133 -5.86 1.26 16.47
C SER A 133 -7.15 1.74 15.83
N VAL A 134 -8.25 1.76 16.58
CA VAL A 134 -9.50 2.30 16.05
C VAL A 134 -9.17 3.75 15.77
N LEU A 135 -8.98 4.09 14.50
CA LEU A 135 -8.57 5.43 14.15
C LEU A 135 -9.74 6.33 14.51
N ALA A 136 -9.53 7.21 15.49
CA ALA A 136 -10.57 8.12 15.93
C ALA A 136 -11.08 8.92 14.73
N LEU A 137 -12.41 9.10 14.66
CA LEU A 137 -13.02 9.91 13.62
C LEU A 137 -12.42 11.33 13.68
N PRO A 138 -12.05 11.92 12.53
CA PRO A 138 -11.62 13.30 12.48
C PRO A 138 -12.73 14.25 12.97
N ASP A 139 -12.34 15.44 13.44
CA ASP A 139 -13.30 16.51 13.79
C ASP A 139 -14.14 16.97 12.58
N LYS A 140 -13.60 16.75 11.37
CA LYS A 140 -14.26 17.00 10.09
C LYS A 140 -15.09 15.80 9.64
N SER A 141 -16.14 16.05 8.86
CA SER A 141 -16.80 15.01 8.06
C SER A 141 -15.74 14.23 7.27
N SER A 142 -15.83 12.89 7.27
CA SER A 142 -14.77 12.03 6.74
C SER A 142 -15.31 10.95 5.81
N ILE A 143 -14.62 10.70 4.71
CA ILE A 143 -15.02 9.74 3.67
C ILE A 143 -13.84 8.89 3.19
N ALA A 144 -14.11 7.63 2.85
CA ALA A 144 -13.26 6.78 2.02
C ALA A 144 -14.01 6.38 0.75
N VAL A 145 -13.34 6.37 -0.40
CA VAL A 145 -13.90 5.83 -1.66
C VAL A 145 -13.25 4.49 -1.95
N LEU A 146 -14.05 3.42 -1.91
CA LEU A 146 -13.61 2.07 -2.21
C LEU A 146 -13.46 1.84 -3.72
N PRO A 147 -12.65 0.86 -4.15
CA PRO A 147 -12.58 0.43 -5.54
C PRO A 147 -13.97 0.06 -6.08
N PHE A 148 -14.34 0.61 -7.24
CA PHE A 148 -15.62 0.31 -7.86
C PHE A 148 -15.54 -1.01 -8.63
N THR A 149 -16.65 -1.74 -8.63
CA THR A 149 -16.74 -3.01 -9.35
C THR A 149 -16.79 -2.78 -10.86
N ASN A 150 -15.90 -3.43 -11.61
CA ASN A 150 -15.95 -3.46 -13.07
C ASN A 150 -17.10 -4.36 -13.56
N MET A 151 -18.15 -3.74 -14.12
CA MET A 151 -19.31 -4.46 -14.67
C MET A 151 -19.20 -4.74 -16.18
N CYS A 152 -18.05 -4.49 -16.81
CA CYS A 152 -17.82 -4.78 -18.22
C CYS A 152 -17.36 -6.22 -18.48
N GLY A 153 -16.82 -6.91 -17.46
CA GLY A 153 -16.33 -8.28 -17.58
C GLY A 153 -15.03 -8.45 -18.38
N ASP A 154 -14.44 -7.36 -18.85
CA ASP A 154 -13.17 -7.33 -19.58
C ASP A 154 -12.03 -6.89 -18.64
N PRO A 155 -11.08 -7.79 -18.29
CA PRO A 155 -9.93 -7.47 -17.45
C PRO A 155 -9.03 -6.39 -18.05
N GLU A 156 -9.00 -6.23 -19.38
CA GLU A 156 -8.22 -5.15 -20.01
C GLU A 156 -8.78 -3.77 -19.69
N GLN A 157 -10.01 -3.66 -19.18
CA GLN A 157 -10.63 -2.39 -18.81
C GLN A 157 -10.54 -2.09 -17.32
N GLU A 158 -9.89 -2.93 -16.53
CA GLU A 158 -9.74 -2.74 -15.09
C GLU A 158 -8.97 -1.45 -14.76
N TYR A 159 -7.93 -1.13 -15.53
CA TYR A 159 -7.18 0.12 -15.38
C TYR A 159 -8.07 1.36 -15.60
N PHE A 160 -9.07 1.26 -16.47
CA PHE A 160 -9.99 2.36 -16.77
C PHE A 160 -10.91 2.62 -15.59
N VAL A 161 -11.46 1.57 -14.99
CA VAL A 161 -12.29 1.68 -13.77
C VAL A 161 -11.47 2.25 -12.62
N ASP A 162 -10.25 1.75 -12.41
CA ASP A 162 -9.35 2.24 -11.36
C ASP A 162 -9.00 3.72 -11.55
N GLY A 163 -8.68 4.13 -12.78
CA GLY A 163 -8.40 5.52 -13.12
C GLY A 163 -9.61 6.44 -12.89
N MET A 164 -10.82 5.97 -13.20
CA MET A 164 -12.03 6.74 -12.91
C MET A 164 -12.28 6.93 -11.41
N VAL A 165 -12.09 5.88 -10.61
CA VAL A 165 -12.25 5.97 -9.15
C VAL A 165 -11.20 6.92 -8.56
N GLU A 166 -9.98 6.87 -9.07
CA GLU A 166 -8.91 7.80 -8.66
C GLU A 166 -9.23 9.26 -8.97
N GLU A 167 -9.82 9.54 -10.13
CA GLU A 167 -10.28 10.89 -10.43
C GLU A 167 -11.46 11.33 -9.55
N ILE A 168 -12.40 10.43 -9.21
CA ILE A 168 -13.46 10.72 -8.24
C ILE A 168 -12.87 11.05 -6.86
N ILE A 169 -11.91 10.25 -6.38
CA ILE A 169 -11.19 10.52 -5.13
C ILE A 169 -10.52 11.89 -5.21
N THR A 170 -9.89 12.21 -6.33
CA THR A 170 -9.20 13.48 -6.56
C THR A 170 -10.16 14.67 -6.49
N ALA A 171 -11.32 14.58 -7.15
CA ALA A 171 -12.34 15.63 -7.12
C ALA A 171 -12.90 15.83 -5.70
N ILE A 172 -13.20 14.74 -4.98
CA ILE A 172 -13.70 14.80 -3.60
C ILE A 172 -12.62 15.32 -2.63
N SER A 173 -11.33 14.99 -2.85
CA SER A 173 -10.20 15.40 -2.00
C SER A 173 -9.95 16.91 -1.96
N GLN A 174 -10.42 17.65 -2.98
CA GLN A 174 -10.28 19.10 -3.04
C GLN A 174 -11.26 19.85 -2.11
N ILE A 175 -12.26 19.15 -1.58
CA ILE A 175 -13.25 19.69 -0.66
C ILE A 175 -12.60 19.92 0.71
N ARG A 176 -12.53 21.18 1.17
CA ARG A 176 -11.65 21.55 2.29
C ARG A 176 -12.20 21.19 3.66
N TRP A 177 -13.52 21.16 3.79
CA TRP A 177 -14.20 20.75 5.02
C TRP A 177 -14.28 19.23 5.17
N LEU A 178 -13.97 18.47 4.12
CA LEU A 178 -14.02 17.02 4.11
C LEU A 178 -12.63 16.43 4.34
N PHE A 179 -12.54 15.43 5.21
CA PHE A 179 -11.37 14.57 5.33
C PHE A 179 -11.54 13.38 4.39
N VAL A 180 -10.60 13.17 3.48
CA VAL A 180 -10.70 12.11 2.47
C VAL A 180 -9.52 11.16 2.62
N VAL A 181 -9.80 9.87 2.80
CA VAL A 181 -8.76 8.84 2.85
C VAL A 181 -8.20 8.61 1.45
N ALA A 182 -6.87 8.56 1.37
CA ALA A 182 -6.16 8.41 0.13
C ALA A 182 -6.42 7.05 -0.55
N ARG A 183 -6.37 7.08 -1.88
CA ARG A 183 -6.53 5.93 -2.79
C ARG A 183 -5.74 4.70 -2.34
N ASN A 184 -4.47 4.88 -1.99
CA ASN A 184 -3.58 3.75 -1.67
C ASN A 184 -4.10 2.91 -0.49
N SER A 185 -4.72 3.56 0.51
CA SER A 185 -5.33 2.85 1.63
C SER A 185 -6.63 2.16 1.25
N THR A 186 -7.49 2.81 0.45
CA THR A 186 -8.78 2.23 0.07
C THR A 186 -8.65 1.11 -0.96
N PHE A 187 -7.63 1.16 -1.82
CA PHE A 187 -7.39 0.13 -2.83
C PHE A 187 -6.84 -1.18 -2.26
N THR A 188 -6.43 -1.22 -1.00
CA THR A 188 -6.10 -2.47 -0.29
C THR A 188 -7.28 -3.44 -0.20
N TYR A 189 -8.51 -2.90 -0.24
CA TYR A 189 -9.75 -3.68 -0.22
C TYR A 189 -10.15 -4.23 -1.59
N LYS A 190 -9.44 -3.91 -2.67
CA LYS A 190 -9.79 -4.35 -4.02
C LYS A 190 -9.84 -5.88 -4.12
N GLY A 191 -10.90 -6.41 -4.69
CA GLY A 191 -11.08 -7.86 -4.87
C GLY A 191 -11.47 -8.64 -3.60
N HIS A 192 -11.75 -7.94 -2.49
CA HIS A 192 -12.16 -8.55 -1.23
C HIS A 192 -13.61 -8.17 -0.91
N ALA A 193 -14.37 -9.11 -0.33
CA ALA A 193 -15.65 -8.79 0.29
C ALA A 193 -15.39 -8.02 1.58
N VAL A 194 -15.95 -6.83 1.71
CA VAL A 194 -15.67 -5.90 2.81
C VAL A 194 -16.93 -5.51 3.57
N ASP A 195 -16.85 -5.55 4.90
CA ASP A 195 -17.83 -4.92 5.78
C ASP A 195 -17.48 -3.43 5.91
N VAL A 196 -18.39 -2.57 5.44
CA VAL A 196 -18.26 -1.11 5.50
C VAL A 196 -18.06 -0.57 6.91
N LYS A 197 -18.56 -1.25 7.95
CA LYS A 197 -18.32 -0.87 9.35
C LYS A 197 -16.86 -1.09 9.73
N GLN A 198 -16.30 -2.21 9.32
CA GLN A 198 -14.90 -2.54 9.53
C GLN A 198 -13.99 -1.54 8.79
N VAL A 199 -14.32 -1.21 7.54
CA VAL A 199 -13.61 -0.18 6.76
C VAL A 199 -13.62 1.16 7.49
N GLY A 200 -14.78 1.56 8.06
CA GLY A 200 -14.89 2.77 8.85
C GLY A 200 -13.96 2.81 10.07
N CYS A 201 -13.85 1.70 10.81
CA CYS A 201 -12.94 1.58 11.95
C CYS A 201 -11.46 1.59 11.55
N GLU A 202 -11.11 0.86 10.49
CA GLU A 202 -9.72 0.70 10.03
C GLU A 202 -9.15 1.96 9.41
N LEU A 203 -9.96 2.69 8.64
CA LEU A 203 -9.55 3.94 8.01
C LEU A 203 -9.86 5.17 8.87
N GLY A 204 -10.70 5.01 9.90
CA GLY A 204 -11.16 6.08 10.77
C GLY A 204 -11.98 7.11 10.00
N VAL A 205 -13.02 6.65 9.30
CA VAL A 205 -13.93 7.47 8.50
C VAL A 205 -15.39 7.21 8.83
N ARG A 206 -16.21 8.27 8.73
CA ARG A 206 -17.66 8.21 8.98
C ARG A 206 -18.45 7.69 7.78
N TYR A 207 -17.98 7.97 6.57
CA TYR A 207 -18.66 7.60 5.34
C TYR A 207 -17.79 6.74 4.44
N VAL A 208 -18.42 5.81 3.72
CA VAL A 208 -17.80 5.04 2.65
C VAL A 208 -18.61 5.25 1.37
N LEU A 209 -17.91 5.56 0.28
CA LEU A 209 -18.45 5.58 -1.08
C LEU A 209 -18.03 4.30 -1.79
N GLU A 210 -18.98 3.54 -2.29
CA GLU A 210 -18.73 2.37 -3.13
C GLU A 210 -19.65 2.39 -4.37
N GLY A 211 -19.34 1.56 -5.37
CA GLY A 211 -20.05 1.66 -6.63
C GLY A 211 -19.59 0.69 -7.70
N SER A 212 -20.06 0.95 -8.91
CA SER A 212 -19.70 0.18 -10.10
C SER A 212 -19.57 1.07 -11.33
N VAL A 213 -18.68 0.67 -12.23
CA VAL A 213 -18.48 1.33 -13.52
C VAL A 213 -18.82 0.35 -14.63
N ARG A 214 -19.57 0.81 -15.63
CA ARG A 214 -19.86 0.09 -16.86
C ARG A 214 -19.57 0.98 -18.07
N LYS A 215 -18.56 0.60 -18.85
CA LYS A 215 -18.20 1.14 -20.15
C LYS A 215 -18.74 0.25 -21.28
N ALA A 216 -19.43 0.86 -22.25
CA ALA A 216 -19.91 0.20 -23.46
C ALA A 216 -19.63 1.10 -24.66
N GLY A 217 -18.58 0.78 -25.43
CA GLY A 217 -18.09 1.65 -26.50
C GLY A 217 -17.70 3.03 -25.95
N LYS A 218 -18.34 4.09 -26.46
CA LYS A 218 -18.15 5.47 -26.01
C LYS A 218 -19.03 5.91 -24.85
N ARG A 219 -19.86 5.03 -24.28
CA ARG A 219 -20.76 5.37 -23.17
C ARG A 219 -20.24 4.80 -21.86
N VAL A 220 -20.30 5.61 -20.81
CA VAL A 220 -19.88 5.23 -19.46
C VAL A 220 -21.05 5.46 -18.51
N ARG A 221 -21.28 4.49 -17.62
CA ARG A 221 -22.25 4.57 -16.53
C ARG A 221 -21.56 4.31 -15.21
N ILE A 222 -21.76 5.21 -14.26
CA ILE A 222 -21.30 5.07 -12.87
C ILE A 222 -22.53 4.91 -11.99
N THR A 223 -22.53 3.91 -11.11
CA THR A 223 -23.49 3.81 -10.01
C THR A 223 -22.71 3.96 -8.72
N ALA A 224 -23.13 4.88 -7.85
CA ALA A 224 -22.42 5.18 -6.61
C ALA A 224 -23.40 5.21 -5.44
N GLN A 225 -22.95 4.72 -4.28
CA GLN A 225 -23.71 4.74 -3.04
C GLN A 225 -22.86 5.15 -1.86
N LEU A 226 -23.44 5.96 -0.98
CA LEU A 226 -22.81 6.51 0.21
C LEU A 226 -23.41 5.86 1.45
N ILE A 227 -22.55 5.31 2.31
CA ILE A 227 -22.94 4.52 3.48
C ILE A 227 -22.33 5.13 4.74
N ASP A 228 -23.12 5.23 5.81
CA ASP A 228 -22.62 5.61 7.15
C ASP A 228 -22.00 4.39 7.83
N THR A 229 -20.71 4.46 8.16
CA THR A 229 -19.97 3.34 8.73
C THR A 229 -20.33 3.05 10.18
N THR A 230 -20.97 4.00 10.88
CA THR A 230 -21.31 3.83 12.30
C THR A 230 -22.50 2.89 12.52
N ASN A 231 -23.46 2.91 11.60
CA ASN A 231 -24.69 2.12 11.70
C ASN A 231 -24.93 1.22 10.47
N GLY A 232 -24.20 1.41 9.37
CA GLY A 232 -24.34 0.69 8.11
C GLY A 232 -25.50 1.19 7.24
N ALA A 233 -26.05 2.38 7.53
CA ALA A 233 -27.17 2.93 6.78
C ALA A 233 -26.74 3.46 5.42
N HIS A 234 -27.48 3.09 4.38
CA HIS A 234 -27.38 3.71 3.05
C HIS A 234 -27.99 5.11 3.10
N ILE A 235 -27.17 6.14 2.92
CA ILE A 235 -27.58 7.55 2.99
C ILE A 235 -28.02 8.05 1.63
N TRP A 236 -27.32 7.62 0.58
CA TRP A 236 -27.54 8.13 -0.77
C TRP A 236 -27.12 7.09 -1.81
N THR A 237 -27.82 7.08 -2.93
CA THR A 237 -27.49 6.27 -4.11
C THR A 237 -27.91 7.04 -5.35
N ASP A 238 -27.05 7.06 -6.36
CA ASP A 238 -27.37 7.72 -7.63
C ASP A 238 -26.64 7.07 -8.81
N ARG A 239 -27.05 7.45 -10.02
CA ARG A 239 -26.53 6.94 -11.28
C ARG A 239 -26.19 8.09 -12.23
N PHE A 240 -24.99 8.01 -12.77
CA PHE A 240 -24.44 8.99 -13.70
C PHE A 240 -24.19 8.32 -15.05
N ASP A 241 -24.65 8.94 -16.13
CA ASP A 241 -24.48 8.46 -17.50
C ASP A 241 -23.79 9.54 -18.35
N GLY A 242 -22.68 9.20 -19.00
CA GLY A 242 -21.90 10.14 -19.81
C GLY A 242 -21.27 9.49 -21.05
N GLY A 243 -20.71 10.34 -21.91
CA GLY A 243 -19.76 9.91 -22.94
C GLY A 243 -18.36 9.72 -22.38
N LEU A 244 -17.51 8.94 -23.05
CA LEU A 244 -16.06 8.90 -22.78
C LEU A 244 -15.42 10.29 -22.94
N ASP A 245 -15.94 11.08 -23.87
CA ASP A 245 -15.43 12.42 -24.18
C ASP A 245 -15.80 13.43 -23.06
N ASP A 246 -16.76 13.09 -22.19
CA ASP A 246 -17.26 13.93 -21.07
C ASP A 246 -16.86 13.38 -19.69
N ILE A 247 -15.83 12.53 -19.61
CA ILE A 247 -15.50 11.77 -18.40
C ILE A 247 -15.19 12.65 -17.18
N PHE A 248 -14.61 13.83 -17.40
CA PHE A 248 -14.30 14.82 -16.36
C PHE A 248 -15.54 15.56 -15.87
N GLU A 249 -16.55 15.75 -16.73
CA GLU A 249 -17.82 16.27 -16.25
C GLU A 249 -18.53 15.22 -15.39
N LEU A 250 -18.41 13.94 -15.77
CA LEU A 250 -19.02 12.82 -15.07
C LEU A 250 -18.43 12.63 -13.67
N GLN A 251 -17.10 12.71 -13.50
CA GLN A 251 -16.48 12.64 -12.17
C GLN A 251 -16.86 13.83 -11.29
N ASP A 252 -16.95 15.04 -11.88
CA ASP A 252 -17.32 16.24 -11.13
C ASP A 252 -18.76 16.09 -10.64
N GLN A 253 -19.69 15.68 -11.50
CA GLN A 253 -21.07 15.38 -11.09
C GLN A 253 -21.15 14.41 -9.90
N VAL A 254 -20.33 13.35 -9.90
CA VAL A 254 -20.24 12.41 -8.77
C VAL A 254 -19.75 13.12 -7.50
N ALA A 255 -18.64 13.85 -7.58
CA ALA A 255 -18.07 14.55 -6.43
C ALA A 255 -19.03 15.60 -5.84
N ILE A 256 -19.71 16.36 -6.70
CA ILE A 256 -20.73 17.34 -6.34
C ILE A 256 -21.90 16.66 -5.60
N ALA A 257 -22.40 15.55 -6.14
CA ALA A 257 -23.52 14.83 -5.56
C ALA A 257 -23.16 14.21 -4.20
N VAL A 258 -21.97 13.63 -4.07
CA VAL A 258 -21.46 13.08 -2.81
C VAL A 258 -21.29 14.17 -1.75
N ALA A 259 -20.71 15.32 -2.12
CA ALA A 259 -20.58 16.47 -1.23
C ALA A 259 -21.94 16.97 -0.73
N GLY A 260 -22.93 17.08 -1.63
CA GLY A 260 -24.30 17.47 -1.32
C GLY A 260 -25.03 16.47 -0.43
N ALA A 261 -24.72 15.17 -0.55
CA ALA A 261 -25.28 14.12 0.31
C ALA A 261 -24.71 14.16 1.73
N ILE A 262 -23.41 14.44 1.89
CA ILE A 262 -22.74 14.48 3.20
C ILE A 262 -23.11 15.73 3.98
N GLU A 263 -23.03 16.91 3.35
CA GLU A 263 -23.26 18.17 4.03
C GLU A 263 -24.21 19.10 3.24
N PRO A 264 -25.53 18.82 3.26
CA PRO A 264 -26.52 19.52 2.43
C PRO A 264 -26.63 21.04 2.67
N ARG A 265 -26.06 21.53 3.78
CA ARG A 265 -26.10 22.95 4.19
C ARG A 265 -24.90 23.77 3.69
N LEU A 266 -23.83 23.13 3.18
CA LEU A 266 -22.66 23.85 2.72
C LEU A 266 -22.83 24.35 1.27
N ARG A 267 -22.59 25.65 1.07
CA ARG A 267 -22.82 26.33 -0.20
C ARG A 267 -21.86 25.82 -1.29
N LEU A 268 -22.44 25.63 -2.48
CA LEU A 268 -21.86 25.23 -3.77
C LEU A 268 -20.54 25.91 -4.20
N SER A 269 -20.04 26.92 -3.47
CA SER A 269 -18.79 27.63 -3.80
C SER A 269 -17.51 26.80 -3.63
N GLU A 270 -17.53 25.71 -2.85
CA GLU A 270 -16.42 24.72 -2.83
C GLU A 270 -16.57 23.67 -3.93
N ILE A 271 -17.82 23.39 -4.33
CA ILE A 271 -18.23 22.39 -5.30
C ILE A 271 -17.93 22.86 -6.75
N GLU A 272 -18.07 24.16 -7.03
CA GLU A 272 -17.77 24.76 -8.34
C GLU A 272 -16.25 24.91 -8.62
N ARG A 273 -15.39 24.73 -7.61
CA ARG A 273 -13.93 24.89 -7.73
C ARG A 273 -13.19 23.62 -8.15
N ALA A 274 -13.86 22.48 -8.20
CA ALA A 274 -13.33 21.21 -8.73
C ALA A 274 -13.20 21.19 -10.26
N ASN A 275 -13.62 22.25 -10.96
CA ASN A 275 -13.52 22.39 -12.42
C ASN A 275 -12.05 22.38 -12.89
N ARG A 276 -11.51 21.19 -13.13
CA ARG A 276 -10.30 21.00 -13.94
C ARG A 276 -10.59 21.46 -15.37
N LYS A 277 -9.56 21.97 -16.06
CA LYS A 277 -9.62 22.02 -17.52
C LYS A 277 -9.55 20.58 -18.03
N PRO A 278 -10.46 20.13 -18.90
CA PRO A 278 -10.33 18.83 -19.56
C PRO A 278 -8.96 18.74 -20.24
N PRO A 279 -8.28 17.58 -20.20
CA PRO A 279 -7.15 17.35 -21.07
C PRO A 279 -7.61 17.57 -22.51
N GLN A 280 -6.85 18.37 -23.25
CA GLN A 280 -7.23 18.77 -24.61
C GLN A 280 -7.17 17.57 -25.58
N ASN A 281 -6.49 16.49 -25.18
CA ASN A 281 -6.30 15.30 -25.98
C ASN A 281 -6.50 14.00 -25.16
N LEU A 282 -7.51 13.24 -25.53
CA LEU A 282 -7.89 11.99 -24.86
C LEU A 282 -6.86 10.86 -25.07
N ASP A 283 -6.08 10.88 -26.15
CA ASP A 283 -5.03 9.87 -26.39
C ASP A 283 -3.83 10.09 -25.47
N ALA A 284 -3.44 11.35 -25.23
CA ALA A 284 -2.42 11.69 -24.24
C ALA A 284 -2.89 11.33 -22.82
N TYR A 285 -4.18 11.52 -22.54
CA TYR A 285 -4.79 11.15 -21.27
C TYR A 285 -4.80 9.63 -21.04
N ASP A 286 -5.18 8.83 -22.04
CA ASP A 286 -5.15 7.35 -21.96
C ASP A 286 -3.75 6.83 -21.63
N LEU A 287 -2.72 7.36 -22.31
CA LEU A 287 -1.33 7.01 -22.03
C LEU A 287 -0.91 7.37 -20.60
N TYR A 288 -1.37 8.51 -20.09
CA TYR A 288 -1.11 8.91 -18.71
C TYR A 288 -1.78 7.99 -17.68
N LEU A 289 -3.04 7.58 -17.89
CA LEU A 289 -3.72 6.62 -17.01
C LEU A 289 -2.99 5.27 -16.97
N ARG A 290 -2.53 4.78 -18.13
CA ARG A 290 -1.71 3.55 -18.18
C ARG A 290 -0.39 3.73 -17.42
N ALA A 291 0.23 4.91 -17.52
CA ALA A 291 1.47 5.22 -16.83
C ALA A 291 1.28 5.27 -15.31
N LEU A 292 0.18 5.86 -14.81
CA LEU A 292 -0.18 5.83 -13.39
C LEU A 292 -0.30 4.39 -12.88
N GLY A 293 -1.02 3.53 -13.59
CA GLY A 293 -1.12 2.11 -13.25
C GLY A 293 0.24 1.42 -13.12
N GLN A 294 1.19 1.71 -14.02
CA GLN A 294 2.57 1.19 -13.93
C GLN A 294 3.38 1.82 -12.78
N PHE A 295 3.21 3.11 -12.52
CA PHE A 295 3.88 3.83 -11.44
C PHE A 295 3.48 3.27 -10.05
N HIS A 296 2.19 2.98 -9.86
CA HIS A 296 1.65 2.40 -8.62
C HIS A 296 2.04 0.94 -8.38
N MET A 297 2.66 0.26 -9.35
CA MET A 297 3.30 -1.04 -9.07
C MET A 297 4.55 -0.90 -8.20
N HIS A 298 5.08 0.32 -8.04
CA HIS A 298 6.22 0.63 -7.18
C HIS A 298 7.46 -0.25 -7.42
N SER A 299 7.64 -0.64 -8.68
CA SER A 299 8.76 -1.44 -9.14
C SER A 299 9.62 -0.62 -10.09
N ARG A 300 10.91 -0.99 -10.18
CA ARG A 300 11.84 -0.38 -11.14
C ARG A 300 11.31 -0.51 -12.57
N GLU A 301 10.78 -1.67 -12.92
CA GLU A 301 10.23 -1.94 -14.25
C GLU A 301 8.98 -1.10 -14.52
N GLY A 302 8.08 -1.01 -13.54
CA GLY A 302 6.88 -0.16 -13.61
C GLY A 302 7.23 1.31 -13.83
N ALA A 303 8.20 1.86 -13.08
CA ALA A 303 8.66 3.23 -13.28
C ALA A 303 9.25 3.47 -14.69
N LEU A 304 10.02 2.52 -15.24
CA LEU A 304 10.56 2.64 -16.60
C LEU A 304 9.46 2.60 -17.67
N LYS A 305 8.48 1.69 -17.52
CA LYS A 305 7.31 1.62 -18.40
C LYS A 305 6.45 2.87 -18.30
N ALA A 306 6.26 3.42 -17.10
CA ALA A 306 5.56 4.67 -16.89
C ALA A 306 6.24 5.81 -17.64
N VAL A 307 7.58 5.95 -17.53
CA VAL A 307 8.33 6.98 -18.26
C VAL A 307 8.18 6.86 -19.78
N ASP A 308 8.20 5.65 -20.35
CA ASP A 308 7.97 5.44 -21.79
C ASP A 308 6.57 5.92 -22.23
N LEU A 309 5.53 5.52 -21.50
CA LEU A 309 4.15 5.93 -21.76
C LEU A 309 3.97 7.45 -21.65
N LEU A 310 4.60 8.07 -20.65
CA LEU A 310 4.53 9.52 -20.43
C LEU A 310 5.27 10.30 -21.50
N LYS A 311 6.41 9.81 -21.99
CA LYS A 311 7.12 10.41 -23.13
C LYS A 311 6.28 10.37 -24.40
N ARG A 312 5.54 9.28 -24.63
CA ARG A 312 4.57 9.20 -25.73
C ARG A 312 3.39 10.15 -25.53
N ALA A 313 2.90 10.32 -24.31
CA ALA A 313 1.86 11.30 -24.00
C ALA A 313 2.32 12.73 -24.31
N LEU A 314 3.56 13.08 -23.92
CA LEU A 314 4.16 14.39 -24.22
C LEU A 314 4.50 14.60 -25.70
N ALA A 315 4.68 13.53 -26.47
CA ALA A 315 4.83 13.64 -27.93
C ALA A 315 3.50 14.03 -28.61
N ILE A 316 2.36 13.65 -28.01
CA ILE A 316 1.01 13.99 -28.48
C ILE A 316 0.60 15.38 -27.98
N ASP A 317 0.77 15.64 -26.69
CA ASP A 317 0.51 16.94 -26.06
C ASP A 317 1.75 17.38 -25.25
N PRO A 318 2.63 18.19 -25.86
CA PRO A 318 3.82 18.71 -25.19
C PRO A 318 3.53 19.59 -23.97
N THR A 319 2.29 20.07 -23.81
CA THR A 319 1.88 20.94 -22.70
C THR A 319 1.21 20.17 -21.56
N TYR A 320 1.14 18.84 -21.64
CA TYR A 320 0.44 18.02 -20.67
C TYR A 320 1.22 17.92 -19.33
N ALA A 321 0.96 18.90 -18.46
CA ALA A 321 1.71 19.14 -17.23
C ALA A 321 1.76 17.93 -16.26
N PRO A 322 0.66 17.19 -16.01
CA PRO A 322 0.70 16.00 -15.15
C PRO A 322 1.68 14.94 -15.65
N ALA A 323 1.75 14.74 -16.98
CA ALA A 323 2.68 13.77 -17.56
C ALA A 323 4.14 14.21 -17.38
N ALA A 324 4.43 15.49 -17.60
CA ALA A 324 5.76 16.06 -17.38
C ALA A 324 6.21 15.96 -15.91
N ALA A 325 5.32 16.22 -14.97
CA ALA A 325 5.62 16.11 -13.54
C ALA A 325 5.83 14.66 -13.08
N LEU A 326 5.00 13.72 -13.56
CA LEU A 326 5.08 12.31 -13.19
C LEU A 326 6.37 11.63 -13.68
N ILE A 327 6.96 12.08 -14.81
CA ILE A 327 8.30 11.62 -15.22
C ILE A 327 9.34 11.94 -14.13
N GLY A 328 9.34 13.18 -13.63
CA GLY A 328 10.24 13.59 -12.55
C GLY A 328 10.04 12.73 -11.29
N GLU A 329 8.78 12.46 -10.93
CA GLU A 329 8.46 11.62 -9.77
C GLU A 329 8.90 10.15 -9.97
N CYS A 330 8.78 9.59 -11.17
CA CYS A 330 9.33 8.27 -11.49
C CYS A 330 10.84 8.22 -11.26
N HIS A 331 11.56 9.26 -11.67
CA HIS A 331 13.02 9.36 -11.48
C HIS A 331 13.39 9.53 -10.00
N VAL A 332 12.68 10.37 -9.25
CA VAL A 332 12.88 10.53 -7.79
C VAL A 332 12.62 9.22 -7.06
N SER A 333 11.50 8.57 -7.35
CA SER A 333 11.13 7.27 -6.77
C SER A 333 12.21 6.22 -7.03
N ARG A 334 12.72 6.11 -8.27
CA ARG A 334 13.80 5.19 -8.64
C ARG A 334 15.10 5.47 -7.89
N SER A 335 15.43 6.74 -7.64
CA SER A 335 16.60 7.13 -6.85
C SER A 335 16.46 6.77 -5.36
N ALA A 336 15.27 6.93 -4.78
CA ALA A 336 15.04 6.84 -3.34
C ALA A 336 14.51 5.48 -2.83
N HIS A 337 13.78 4.70 -3.65
CA HIS A 337 12.97 3.56 -3.18
C HIS A 337 13.53 2.19 -3.63
N ALA A 338 14.33 2.11 -4.70
CA ALA A 338 14.74 0.86 -5.33
C ALA A 338 16.26 0.59 -5.28
N GLY A 339 16.86 0.55 -4.09
CA GLY A 339 18.27 0.18 -3.92
C GLY A 339 19.28 1.11 -4.61
N GLY A 340 18.87 2.35 -4.93
CA GLY A 340 19.76 3.38 -5.48
C GLY A 340 20.20 3.14 -6.92
N ALA A 341 19.31 2.65 -7.80
CA ALA A 341 19.62 2.62 -9.24
C ALA A 341 19.92 4.04 -9.73
N PRO A 342 21.14 4.34 -10.22
CA PRO A 342 21.55 5.71 -10.53
C PRO A 342 20.62 6.35 -11.56
N VAL A 343 20.16 7.57 -11.27
CA VAL A 343 19.56 8.44 -12.29
C VAL A 343 20.71 9.13 -13.00
N SER A 344 20.75 9.03 -14.33
CA SER A 344 21.85 9.63 -15.10
C SER A 344 21.76 11.16 -15.05
N PRO A 345 22.88 11.89 -15.21
CA PRO A 345 22.86 13.35 -15.28
C PRO A 345 21.91 13.90 -16.35
N VAL A 346 21.74 13.17 -17.46
CA VAL A 346 20.80 13.51 -18.54
C VAL A 346 19.34 13.40 -18.06
N GLU A 347 18.99 12.33 -17.36
CA GLU A 347 17.65 12.16 -16.78
C GLU A 347 17.37 13.21 -15.69
N VAL A 348 18.38 13.59 -14.91
CA VAL A 348 18.28 14.67 -13.90
C VAL A 348 17.97 15.99 -14.60
N GLU A 349 18.72 16.36 -15.63
CA GLU A 349 18.50 17.59 -16.40
C GLU A 349 17.12 17.60 -17.09
N GLU A 350 16.73 16.47 -17.70
CA GLU A 350 15.41 16.29 -18.31
C GLU A 350 14.29 16.48 -17.27
N SER A 351 14.42 15.86 -16.10
CA SER A 351 13.43 15.96 -15.01
C SER A 351 13.27 17.39 -14.52
N VAL A 352 14.38 18.12 -14.30
CA VAL A 352 14.34 19.53 -13.87
C VAL A 352 13.69 20.41 -14.94
N ARG A 353 14.00 20.18 -16.23
CA ARG A 353 13.38 20.91 -17.35
C ARG A 353 11.86 20.65 -17.40
N LEU A 354 11.44 19.39 -17.32
CA LEU A 354 10.04 19.00 -17.33
C LEU A 354 9.27 19.51 -16.11
N ALA A 355 9.86 19.50 -14.91
CA ALA A 355 9.23 20.05 -13.71
C ALA A 355 8.95 21.56 -13.85
N ARG A 356 9.90 22.34 -14.40
CA ARG A 356 9.70 23.79 -14.65
C ARG A 356 8.60 24.05 -15.67
N GLN A 357 8.56 23.25 -16.73
CA GLN A 357 7.50 23.27 -17.74
C GLN A 357 6.13 22.92 -17.15
N ALA A 358 6.07 21.87 -16.34
CA ALA A 358 4.87 21.43 -15.65
C ALA A 358 4.30 22.53 -14.73
N ILE A 359 5.16 23.28 -14.02
CA ILE A 359 4.73 24.43 -13.20
C ILE A 359 4.09 25.54 -14.06
N GLN A 360 4.62 25.78 -15.26
CA GLN A 360 4.10 26.81 -16.16
C GLN A 360 2.69 26.47 -16.66
N TRP A 361 2.46 25.22 -17.03
CA TRP A 361 1.22 24.78 -17.68
C TRP A 361 0.18 24.25 -16.68
N GLY A 362 0.61 23.58 -15.61
CA GLY A 362 -0.24 22.96 -14.57
C GLY A 362 -0.31 23.77 -13.29
N LYS A 363 -0.32 25.11 -13.38
CA LYS A 363 -0.26 26.02 -12.22
C LYS A 363 -1.38 25.78 -11.19
N ASP A 364 -2.51 25.24 -11.61
CA ASP A 364 -3.69 25.02 -10.76
C ASP A 364 -3.95 23.53 -10.51
N ASP A 365 -3.02 22.64 -10.88
CA ASP A 365 -3.12 21.21 -10.62
C ASP A 365 -2.28 20.82 -9.39
N PRO A 366 -2.90 20.41 -8.27
CA PRO A 366 -2.19 20.12 -7.02
C PRO A 366 -1.14 19.02 -7.18
N ASP A 367 -1.45 17.98 -7.96
CA ASP A 367 -0.55 16.85 -8.11
C ASP A 367 0.68 17.19 -8.94
N THR A 368 0.49 17.90 -10.05
CA THR A 368 1.58 18.49 -10.82
C THR A 368 2.49 19.36 -9.94
N LEU A 369 1.91 20.19 -9.08
CA LEU A 369 2.67 21.12 -8.23
C LEU A 369 3.56 20.40 -7.22
N TRP A 370 3.05 19.41 -6.48
CA TRP A 370 3.89 18.71 -5.49
C TRP A 370 4.91 17.79 -6.17
N MET A 371 4.57 17.13 -7.29
CA MET A 371 5.51 16.31 -8.07
C MET A 371 6.65 17.15 -8.65
N ALA A 372 6.34 18.33 -9.20
CA ALA A 372 7.37 19.26 -9.65
C ALA A 372 8.24 19.76 -8.48
N ALA A 373 7.62 20.03 -7.32
CA ALA A 373 8.34 20.48 -6.12
C ALA A 373 9.35 19.45 -5.62
N ILE A 374 8.95 18.18 -5.51
CA ILE A 374 9.84 17.12 -5.02
C ILE A 374 10.96 16.83 -6.03
N CYS A 375 10.68 16.90 -7.33
CA CYS A 375 11.70 16.83 -8.38
C CYS A 375 12.74 17.96 -8.24
N LEU A 376 12.30 19.22 -8.14
CA LEU A 376 13.20 20.37 -7.97
C LEU A 376 13.99 20.30 -6.65
N SER A 377 13.36 19.84 -5.57
CA SER A 377 14.04 19.64 -4.29
C SER A 377 15.13 18.56 -4.36
N ASN A 378 14.93 17.48 -5.11
CA ASN A 378 15.89 16.37 -5.17
C ASN A 378 17.01 16.60 -6.18
N PHE A 379 16.70 17.24 -7.31
CA PHE A 379 17.62 17.33 -8.45
C PHE A 379 18.22 18.73 -8.67
N ALA A 380 17.57 19.79 -8.17
CA ALA A 380 18.06 21.16 -8.30
C ALA A 380 18.39 21.84 -6.96
N GLY A 381 18.07 21.21 -5.83
CA GLY A 381 18.26 21.78 -4.50
C GLY A 381 17.39 23.03 -4.21
N GLU A 382 16.34 23.26 -5.01
CA GLU A 382 15.50 24.45 -4.91
C GLU A 382 14.41 24.32 -3.83
N TYR A 383 14.80 24.18 -2.55
CA TYR A 383 13.86 23.90 -1.47
C TYR A 383 12.82 25.01 -1.23
N ALA A 384 13.23 26.28 -1.33
CA ALA A 384 12.31 27.40 -1.14
C ALA A 384 11.23 27.45 -2.23
N THR A 385 11.60 27.13 -3.48
CA THR A 385 10.65 26.97 -4.58
C THR A 385 9.72 25.80 -4.31
N ALA A 386 10.27 24.65 -3.92
CA ALA A 386 9.50 23.45 -3.60
C ALA A 386 8.50 23.68 -2.47
N ALA A 387 8.89 24.36 -1.39
CA ALA A 387 8.02 24.68 -0.26
C ALA A 387 6.79 25.49 -0.69
N ARG A 388 6.96 26.57 -1.46
CA ARG A 388 5.83 27.36 -2.00
C ARG A 388 4.91 26.55 -2.90
N LEU A 389 5.47 25.69 -3.75
CA LEU A 389 4.67 24.85 -4.64
C LEU A 389 3.84 23.84 -3.85
N ILE A 390 4.42 23.22 -2.82
CA ILE A 390 3.72 22.28 -1.94
C ILE A 390 2.65 23.00 -1.11
N GLU A 391 2.93 24.20 -0.58
CA GLU A 391 1.91 25.01 0.11
C GLU A 391 0.72 25.32 -0.80
N ARG A 392 0.99 25.67 -2.07
CA ARG A 392 -0.07 25.88 -3.06
C ARG A 392 -0.81 24.58 -3.37
N ALA A 393 -0.10 23.46 -3.53
CA ALA A 393 -0.71 22.14 -3.75
C ALA A 393 -1.65 21.77 -2.60
N LEU A 394 -1.23 21.97 -1.35
CA LEU A 394 -2.04 21.71 -0.16
C LEU A 394 -3.20 22.69 0.02
N ALA A 395 -3.07 23.92 -0.48
CA ALA A 395 -4.19 24.87 -0.52
C ALA A 395 -5.26 24.47 -1.54
N LEU A 396 -4.87 23.77 -2.62
CA LEU A 396 -5.76 23.25 -3.66
C LEU A 396 -6.35 21.88 -3.27
N ASN A 397 -5.53 20.97 -2.75
CA ASN A 397 -5.93 19.65 -2.27
C ASN A 397 -5.34 19.40 -0.86
N PRO A 398 -6.08 19.72 0.21
CA PRO A 398 -5.60 19.54 1.58
C PRO A 398 -5.55 18.06 2.02
N ASN A 399 -6.17 17.16 1.27
CA ASN A 399 -6.23 15.73 1.56
C ASN A 399 -5.17 14.89 0.81
N SER A 400 -4.26 15.52 0.05
CA SER A 400 -3.19 14.80 -0.64
C SER A 400 -2.13 14.30 0.34
N ALA A 401 -2.16 13.00 0.66
CA ALA A 401 -1.15 12.35 1.50
C ALA A 401 0.27 12.51 0.91
N HIS A 402 0.40 12.42 -0.42
CA HIS A 402 1.68 12.61 -1.11
C HIS A 402 2.19 14.05 -1.00
N ALA A 403 1.33 15.06 -1.11
CA ALA A 403 1.75 16.45 -0.91
C ALA A 403 2.19 16.73 0.54
N TRP A 404 1.51 16.13 1.54
CA TRP A 404 1.95 16.20 2.94
C TRP A 404 3.28 15.49 3.17
N ASN A 405 3.49 14.31 2.56
CA ASN A 405 4.78 13.62 2.61
C ASN A 405 5.90 14.44 1.95
N ALA A 406 5.63 15.04 0.78
CA ALA A 406 6.56 15.94 0.11
C ALA A 406 6.91 17.16 0.99
N LYS A 407 5.90 17.74 1.68
CA LYS A 407 6.12 18.81 2.67
C LYS A 407 7.08 18.35 3.77
N GLY A 408 6.88 17.14 4.30
CA GLY A 408 7.74 16.54 5.32
C GLY A 408 9.20 16.49 4.88
N TYR A 409 9.46 15.96 3.67
CA TYR A 409 10.81 15.88 3.12
C TYR A 409 11.43 17.25 2.84
N VAL A 410 10.68 18.21 2.32
CA VAL A 410 11.20 19.57 2.06
C VAL A 410 11.49 20.30 3.38
N ALA A 411 10.59 20.23 4.36
CA ALA A 411 10.79 20.80 5.70
C ALA A 411 12.00 20.19 6.40
N TYR A 412 12.18 18.87 6.30
CA TYR A 412 13.36 18.17 6.82
C TYR A 412 14.66 18.71 6.20
N ARG A 413 14.70 18.89 4.87
CA ARG A 413 15.88 19.47 4.17
C ARG A 413 16.15 20.93 4.52
N GLN A 414 15.12 21.65 4.94
CA GLN A 414 15.22 23.02 5.47
C GLN A 414 15.51 23.06 6.97
N ASN A 415 15.74 21.90 7.62
CA ASN A 415 15.94 21.76 9.06
C ASN A 415 14.75 22.30 9.91
N GLN A 416 13.54 22.26 9.36
CA GLN A 416 12.29 22.62 10.03
C GLN A 416 11.65 21.35 10.62
N LEU A 417 12.29 20.76 11.63
CA LEU A 417 12.03 19.39 12.06
C LEU A 417 10.62 19.17 12.63
N ASP A 418 10.09 20.10 13.41
CA ASP A 418 8.71 19.98 13.94
C ASP A 418 7.66 20.06 12.82
N SER A 419 7.88 20.92 11.83
CA SER A 419 7.01 20.97 10.64
C SER A 419 7.14 19.71 9.81
N ALA A 420 8.32 19.07 9.77
CA ALA A 420 8.51 17.82 9.06
C ALA A 420 7.71 16.69 9.72
N ILE A 421 7.76 16.61 11.06
CA ILE A 421 7.03 15.59 11.83
C ILE A 421 5.52 15.77 11.68
N ASP A 422 4.99 16.99 11.87
CA ASP A 422 3.55 17.27 11.64
C ASP A 422 3.13 16.86 10.22
N ALA A 423 3.93 17.18 9.22
CA ALA A 423 3.61 16.86 7.84
C ALA A 423 3.61 15.34 7.56
N PHE A 424 4.61 14.60 8.03
CA PHE A 424 4.63 13.14 7.88
C PHE A 424 3.50 12.45 8.67
N SER A 425 3.21 12.91 9.88
CA SER A 425 2.09 12.38 10.68
C SER A 425 0.74 12.58 9.97
N ARG A 426 0.52 13.74 9.34
CA ARG A 426 -0.67 13.98 8.52
C ARG A 426 -0.74 13.07 7.30
N ALA A 427 0.39 12.85 6.62
CA ALA A 427 0.45 11.93 5.48
C ALA A 427 0.02 10.51 5.87
N ILE A 428 0.54 9.99 6.99
CA ILE A 428 0.13 8.68 7.54
C ILE A 428 -1.34 8.67 7.93
N ARG A 429 -1.87 9.75 8.54
CA ARG A 429 -3.29 9.80 8.91
C ARG A 429 -4.21 9.75 7.69
N LEU A 430 -3.82 10.41 6.59
CA LEU A 430 -4.55 10.45 5.32
C LEU A 430 -4.46 9.12 4.54
N SER A 431 -3.36 8.38 4.70
CA SER A 431 -3.16 7.07 4.05
C SER A 431 -2.66 6.03 5.07
N PRO A 432 -3.53 5.58 6.00
CA PRO A 432 -3.11 4.72 7.12
C PRO A 432 -2.76 3.29 6.71
N LEU A 433 -3.27 2.80 5.58
CA LEU A 433 -3.01 1.47 5.02
C LEU A 433 -2.26 1.55 3.70
N ASP A 434 -1.51 2.64 3.47
CA ASP A 434 -0.74 2.81 2.25
C ASP A 434 0.24 1.63 2.07
N PRO A 435 0.26 0.93 0.91
CA PRO A 435 1.30 -0.05 0.62
C PRO A 435 2.71 0.55 0.62
N LEU A 436 2.82 1.88 0.52
CA LEU A 436 4.04 2.68 0.68
C LEU A 436 4.21 3.32 2.07
N GLY A 437 3.44 2.90 3.08
CA GLY A 437 3.45 3.47 4.43
C GLY A 437 4.84 3.48 5.08
N GLY A 438 5.70 2.51 4.75
CA GLY A 438 7.05 2.43 5.28
C GLY A 438 7.95 3.59 4.85
N TYR A 439 7.67 4.21 3.70
CA TYR A 439 8.40 5.42 3.26
C TYR A 439 8.01 6.65 4.09
N PHE A 440 6.73 6.75 4.49
CA PHE A 440 6.23 7.82 5.36
C PHE A 440 6.72 7.60 6.80
N SER A 441 6.71 6.35 7.26
CA SER A 441 7.25 5.95 8.56
C SER A 441 8.74 6.25 8.67
N ASN A 442 9.53 5.97 7.64
CA ASN A 442 10.94 6.37 7.61
C ASN A 442 11.11 7.90 7.59
N GLY A 443 10.19 8.65 6.97
CA GLY A 443 10.14 10.12 7.06
C GLY A 443 10.06 10.62 8.51
N LEU A 444 9.20 10.01 9.34
CA LEU A 444 9.15 10.28 10.77
C LEU A 444 10.42 9.83 11.50
N ALA A 445 11.01 8.69 11.12
CA ALA A 445 12.25 8.21 11.71
C ALA A 445 13.39 9.22 11.53
N ILE A 446 13.63 9.69 10.30
CA ILE A 446 14.72 10.65 10.02
C ILE A 446 14.51 12.00 10.69
N ALA A 447 13.26 12.48 10.78
CA ALA A 447 12.96 13.75 11.41
C ALA A 447 13.13 13.69 12.93
N ASN A 448 12.74 12.58 13.56
CA ASN A 448 12.97 12.33 14.99
C ASN A 448 14.46 12.16 15.32
N LEU A 449 15.22 11.44 14.49
CA LEU A 449 16.68 11.32 14.63
C LEU A 449 17.37 12.69 14.61
N ALA A 450 17.02 13.54 13.64
CA ALA A 450 17.59 14.88 13.51
C ALA A 450 17.18 15.78 14.70
N SER A 451 16.05 15.48 15.34
CA SER A 451 15.55 16.19 16.53
C SER A 451 16.17 15.68 17.85
N GLY A 452 16.95 14.59 17.82
CA GLY A 452 17.48 13.93 19.02
C GLY A 452 16.46 13.07 19.78
N ARG A 453 15.30 12.78 19.17
CA ARG A 453 14.25 11.88 19.67
C ARG A 453 14.55 10.44 19.23
N TYR A 454 15.52 9.80 19.87
CA TYR A 454 16.10 8.55 19.37
C TYR A 454 15.20 7.34 19.59
N GLU A 455 14.46 7.29 20.69
CA GLU A 455 13.46 6.25 20.99
C GLU A 455 12.34 6.28 19.95
N GLU A 456 11.72 7.44 19.71
CA GLU A 456 10.67 7.58 18.71
C GLU A 456 11.19 7.29 17.30
N ALA A 457 12.41 7.71 16.99
CA ALA A 457 13.05 7.38 15.72
C ALA A 457 13.20 5.87 15.51
N LEU A 458 13.58 5.12 16.55
CA LEU A 458 13.69 3.67 16.50
C LEU A 458 12.33 3.02 16.22
N GLU A 459 11.28 3.44 16.94
CA GLU A 459 9.91 2.93 16.74
C GLU A 459 9.43 3.14 15.30
N TRP A 460 9.62 4.34 14.75
CA TRP A 460 9.23 4.64 13.37
C TRP A 460 10.08 3.91 12.33
N ALA A 461 11.37 3.69 12.60
CA ALA A 461 12.23 2.90 11.73
C ALA A 461 11.83 1.41 11.74
N ASP A 462 11.48 0.85 12.91
CA ASP A 462 10.98 -0.52 13.01
C ASP A 462 9.66 -0.69 12.27
N ARG A 463 8.74 0.28 12.36
CA ARG A 463 7.51 0.27 11.56
C ARG A 463 7.80 0.27 10.05
N ALA A 464 8.75 1.10 9.61
CA ALA A 464 9.18 1.13 8.22
C ALA A 464 9.78 -0.21 7.76
N LEU A 465 10.55 -0.88 8.62
CA LEU A 465 11.16 -2.19 8.32
C LEU A 465 10.19 -3.35 8.42
N HIS A 466 9.12 -3.23 9.20
CA HIS A 466 8.03 -4.20 9.20
C HIS A 466 7.35 -4.25 7.83
N GLU A 467 7.09 -3.08 7.25
CA GLU A 467 6.51 -2.97 5.91
C GLU A 467 7.54 -3.28 4.80
N PHE A 468 8.78 -2.81 4.96
CA PHE A 468 9.87 -3.01 4.00
C PHE A 468 11.16 -3.56 4.64
N PRO A 469 11.27 -4.88 4.85
CA PRO A 469 12.39 -5.49 5.58
C PRO A 469 13.79 -5.25 4.97
N GLY A 470 13.89 -4.83 3.71
CA GLY A 470 15.16 -4.54 3.02
C GLY A 470 15.40 -3.07 2.71
N TYR A 471 14.62 -2.15 3.28
CA TYR A 471 14.68 -0.73 2.94
C TYR A 471 15.89 -0.04 3.60
N ALA A 472 16.98 0.10 2.84
CA ALA A 472 18.27 0.60 3.35
C ALA A 472 18.21 1.95 4.09
N PRO A 473 17.42 2.96 3.67
CA PRO A 473 17.20 4.18 4.47
C PRO A 473 16.66 3.90 5.87
N ALA A 474 15.66 3.04 6.03
CA ALA A 474 15.12 2.70 7.35
C ALA A 474 16.11 1.89 8.19
N ILE A 475 16.88 0.98 7.57
CA ILE A 475 17.95 0.25 8.28
C ILE A 475 19.00 1.23 8.82
N ARG A 476 19.41 2.22 8.02
CA ARG A 476 20.33 3.28 8.50
C ARG A 476 19.71 4.09 9.64
N SER A 477 18.45 4.49 9.52
CA SER A 477 17.75 5.21 10.58
C SER A 477 17.75 4.43 11.89
N LYS A 478 17.39 3.13 11.82
CA LYS A 478 17.43 2.21 12.97
C LYS A 478 18.84 2.08 13.56
N ALA A 479 19.84 1.80 12.73
CA ALA A 479 21.22 1.65 13.19
C ALA A 479 21.75 2.91 13.91
N ILE A 480 21.45 4.10 13.35
CA ILE A 480 21.82 5.37 13.98
C ILE A 480 21.10 5.53 15.33
N ALA A 481 19.78 5.29 15.39
CA ALA A 481 19.01 5.36 16.63
C ALA A 481 19.60 4.41 17.70
N CYS A 482 19.84 3.15 17.34
CA CYS A 482 20.41 2.14 18.24
C CYS A 482 21.76 2.56 18.80
N VAL A 483 22.67 3.12 18.00
CA VAL A 483 23.97 3.60 18.51
C VAL A 483 23.79 4.77 19.48
N GLN A 484 22.89 5.71 19.18
CA GLN A 484 22.62 6.85 20.08
C GLN A 484 21.99 6.41 21.41
N LEU A 485 21.24 5.30 21.41
CA LEU A 485 20.67 4.65 22.59
C LEU A 485 21.65 3.69 23.31
N GLY A 486 22.89 3.56 22.83
CA GLY A 486 23.89 2.64 23.40
C GLY A 486 23.69 1.16 23.01
N ARG A 487 22.76 0.85 22.11
CA ARG A 487 22.46 -0.51 21.60
C ARG A 487 23.34 -0.86 20.40
N ILE A 488 24.66 -0.85 20.60
CA ILE A 488 25.64 -0.97 19.49
C ILE A 488 25.56 -2.32 18.78
N GLU A 489 25.38 -3.43 19.51
CA GLU A 489 25.29 -4.77 18.90
C GLU A 489 24.04 -4.92 18.01
N GLU A 490 22.91 -4.33 18.43
CA GLU A 490 21.71 -4.28 17.58
C GLU A 490 21.98 -3.49 16.29
N ALA A 491 22.65 -2.34 16.40
CA ALA A 491 23.01 -1.55 15.23
C ALA A 491 23.94 -2.29 14.26
N ARG A 492 24.89 -3.08 14.77
CA ARG A 492 25.80 -3.89 13.95
C ARG A 492 25.05 -4.96 13.17
N ASN A 493 24.16 -5.71 13.82
CA ASN A 493 23.36 -6.74 13.17
C ASN A 493 22.52 -6.16 12.01
N GLU A 494 21.94 -4.97 12.21
CA GLU A 494 21.15 -4.29 11.18
C GLU A 494 22.03 -3.83 10.00
N VAL A 495 23.22 -3.27 10.28
CA VAL A 495 24.16 -2.85 9.22
C VAL A 495 24.72 -4.05 8.45
N GLU A 496 25.06 -5.14 9.12
CA GLU A 496 25.51 -6.40 8.48
C GLU A 496 24.44 -6.88 7.49
N ARG A 497 23.17 -6.97 7.94
CA ARG A 497 22.04 -7.30 7.09
C ARG A 497 21.87 -6.34 5.91
N MET A 498 22.05 -5.03 6.11
CA MET A 498 21.98 -4.06 5.03
C MET A 498 23.07 -4.30 3.98
N VAL A 499 24.30 -4.59 4.40
CA VAL A 499 25.43 -4.83 3.50
C VAL A 499 25.23 -6.14 2.72
N GLU A 500 24.68 -7.18 3.34
CA GLU A 500 24.29 -8.42 2.66
C GLU A 500 23.24 -8.18 1.58
N LEU A 501 22.20 -7.39 1.89
CA LEU A 501 21.13 -7.07 0.94
C LEU A 501 21.58 -6.11 -0.16
N HIS A 502 22.52 -5.21 0.15
CA HIS A 502 23.00 -4.16 -0.74
C HIS A 502 24.54 -4.09 -0.71
N PRO A 503 25.25 -5.01 -1.43
CA PRO A 503 26.72 -5.20 -1.38
C PRO A 503 27.59 -4.02 -1.82
N GLY A 504 27.02 -2.83 -2.02
CA GLY A 504 27.72 -1.61 -2.36
C GLY A 504 27.43 -0.45 -1.40
N SER A 505 26.79 -0.69 -0.26
CA SER A 505 26.41 0.35 0.71
C SER A 505 27.61 0.79 1.54
N THR A 506 28.04 2.06 1.37
CA THR A 506 29.20 2.61 2.08
C THR A 506 28.90 4.00 2.64
N ILE A 507 29.62 4.41 3.69
CA ILE A 507 29.49 5.73 4.31
C ILE A 507 29.77 6.80 3.26
N ALA A 508 30.79 6.66 2.41
CA ALA A 508 31.11 7.62 1.36
C ALA A 508 29.95 7.80 0.36
N LYS A 509 29.33 6.72 -0.13
CA LYS A 509 28.19 6.80 -1.05
C LYS A 509 26.96 7.42 -0.40
N TRP A 510 26.71 7.06 0.85
CA TRP A 510 25.62 7.66 1.62
C TRP A 510 25.88 9.16 1.83
N GLN A 511 27.06 9.56 2.29
CA GLN A 511 27.43 10.97 2.43
C GLN A 511 27.26 11.76 1.13
N ALA A 512 27.73 11.22 -0.01
CA ALA A 512 27.52 11.85 -1.31
C ALA A 512 26.02 12.08 -1.64
N SER A 513 25.14 11.23 -1.12
CA SER A 513 23.68 11.38 -1.25
C SER A 513 23.01 12.24 -0.17
N VAL A 514 23.68 12.59 0.94
CA VAL A 514 23.05 13.23 2.12
C VAL A 514 23.64 14.61 2.46
N ILE A 515 24.87 14.90 2.03
CA ILE A 515 25.62 16.12 2.37
C ILE A 515 24.89 17.46 2.13
N PRO A 516 23.98 17.63 1.16
CA PRO A 516 23.28 18.91 0.99
C PRO A 516 22.15 19.22 2.01
N TYR A 517 21.80 18.31 2.93
CA TYR A 517 20.46 18.32 3.56
C TYR A 517 20.42 18.36 5.09
N LEU A 518 21.55 18.24 5.78
CA LEU A 518 21.63 18.17 7.23
C LEU A 518 22.71 19.11 7.76
N SER A 519 22.52 19.64 8.98
CA SER A 519 23.57 20.45 9.60
C SER A 519 24.86 19.62 9.71
N PRO A 520 26.05 20.23 9.56
CA PRO A 520 27.32 19.52 9.68
C PRO A 520 27.45 18.70 10.97
N LYS A 521 26.82 19.18 12.06
CA LYS A 521 26.75 18.48 13.35
C LYS A 521 25.96 17.17 13.24
N VAL A 522 24.78 17.17 12.62
CA VAL A 522 23.95 15.97 12.45
C VAL A 522 24.63 14.99 11.50
N VAL A 523 25.22 15.48 10.40
CA VAL A 523 25.99 14.62 9.48
C VAL A 523 27.14 13.94 10.21
N ALA A 524 27.94 14.68 10.98
CA ALA A 524 29.04 14.12 11.74
C ALA A 524 28.57 13.04 12.73
N MET A 525 27.45 13.29 13.43
CA MET A 525 26.85 12.33 14.35
C MET A 525 26.37 11.06 13.64
N TYR A 526 25.70 11.18 12.50
CA TYR A 526 25.23 10.02 11.72
C TYR A 526 26.39 9.20 11.20
N VAL A 527 27.42 9.85 10.64
CA VAL A 527 28.65 9.17 10.16
C VAL A 527 29.34 8.41 11.29
N ASP A 528 29.52 9.05 12.45
CA ASP A 528 30.11 8.41 13.62
C ASP A 528 29.27 7.21 14.09
N SER A 529 27.95 7.34 14.08
CA SER A 529 27.04 6.26 14.44
C SER A 529 27.13 5.07 13.49
N LEU A 530 27.09 5.32 12.17
CA LEU A 530 27.21 4.29 11.15
C LEU A 530 28.58 3.60 11.21
N ARG A 531 29.66 4.34 11.50
CA ARG A 531 30.99 3.79 11.72
C ARG A 531 31.03 2.85 12.93
N LYS A 532 30.43 3.26 14.05
CA LYS A 532 30.30 2.40 15.27
C LYS A 532 29.47 1.15 15.03
N ALA A 533 28.47 1.25 14.16
CA ALA A 533 27.64 0.13 13.70
C ALA A 533 28.34 -0.76 12.66
N GLY A 534 29.59 -0.48 12.26
CA GLY A 534 30.37 -1.34 11.37
C GLY A 534 30.09 -1.13 9.87
N MET A 535 29.50 0.00 9.47
CA MET A 535 29.24 0.28 8.06
C MET A 535 30.56 0.51 7.30
N PRO A 536 30.76 -0.10 6.11
CA PRO A 536 31.98 0.12 5.31
C PRO A 536 32.19 1.59 4.92
N GLU A 537 33.43 2.07 4.94
CA GLU A 537 33.75 3.47 4.64
C GLU A 537 33.69 3.80 3.13
N ALA A 538 34.27 2.96 2.27
CA ALA A 538 34.45 3.21 0.83
C ALA A 538 34.06 2.02 -0.05
#